data_AF-A0A948RIT7-F1
#
_entry.id   AF-A0A948RIT7-F1
#
_cell.length_a   1.000
_cell.length_b   1.000
_cell.length_c   1.000
_cell.angle_alpha   90.00
_cell.angle_beta   90.00
_cell.angle_gamma   90.00
#
_symmetry.space_group_name_H-M   'P 1'
#
loop_
_entity.id
_entity.type
_entity.pdbx_description
1 polymer ?
#
loop_
_entity_poly.entity_id
_entity_poly.type
_entity_poly.pdbx_seq_one_letter_code
_entity_poly.pdbx_strand_id
1 'polypeptide(L)'
;PKRVLEQEAVRLLNDILSDNEARAPMFGYNSPLYFPDYQVAAKTGTTNNYKDAWTIGYTPNIAAGVWVGNNNNAEMSQKPSITIAGPIWRAFMIEALSIFPKENFTPPLEKEPEEENPETEEFE
;
A
#
# COMPACT_ATOMS: atom_id res chain seq x y z
N PRO A 1 6.13 17.30 -17.97
CA PRO A 1 5.28 16.33 -17.23
C PRO A 1 3.90 16.96 -16.97
N LYS A 2 2.82 16.18 -16.98
CA LYS A 2 1.46 16.66 -16.71
C LYS A 2 0.98 16.12 -15.36
N ARG A 3 0.54 17.00 -14.46
CA ARG A 3 -0.08 16.60 -13.19
C ARG A 3 -1.46 15.99 -13.47
N VAL A 4 -1.72 14.80 -12.92
CA VAL A 4 -2.98 14.04 -13.11
C VAL A 4 -3.81 13.91 -11.84
N LEU A 5 -3.23 14.16 -10.67
CA LEU A 5 -3.89 14.12 -9.37
C LEU A 5 -3.51 15.36 -8.55
N GLU A 6 -4.40 15.73 -7.64
CA GLU A 6 -4.11 16.76 -6.64
C GLU A 6 -3.06 16.28 -5.64
N GLN A 7 -2.22 17.20 -5.18
CA GLN A 7 -1.12 16.89 -4.28
C GLN A 7 -1.59 16.40 -2.91
N GLU A 8 -2.62 17.00 -2.33
CA GLU A 8 -3.15 16.56 -1.02
C GLU A 8 -3.84 15.19 -1.09
N ALA A 9 -4.57 14.91 -2.17
CA ALA A 9 -5.14 13.58 -2.38
C ALA A 9 -4.07 12.49 -2.42
N VAL A 10 -2.91 12.76 -3.04
CA VAL A 10 -1.78 11.82 -3.09
C VAL A 10 -1.09 11.70 -1.72
N ARG A 11 -1.01 12.78 -0.94
CA ARG A 11 -0.45 12.73 0.42
C ARG A 11 -1.29 11.87 1.35
N LEU A 12 -2.63 12.03 1.32
CA LEU A 12 -3.56 11.17 2.04
C LEU A 12 -3.44 9.71 1.60
N LEU A 13 -3.33 9.47 0.29
CA LEU A 13 -3.15 8.11 -0.24
C LEU A 13 -1.85 7.48 0.27
N ASN A 14 -0.74 8.23 0.28
CA ASN A 14 0.54 7.75 0.81
C ASN A 14 0.46 7.44 2.30
N ASP A 15 -0.20 8.31 3.07
CA ASP A 15 -0.43 8.13 4.50
C ASP A 15 -1.14 6.80 4.77
N ILE A 16 -2.33 6.62 4.19
CA ILE A 16 -3.14 5.41 4.30
C ILE A 16 -2.39 4.16 3.84
N LEU A 17 -1.73 4.23 2.67
CA LEU A 17 -1.04 3.07 2.11
C LEU A 17 0.27 2.75 2.82
N SER A 18 0.83 3.67 3.62
CA SER A 18 2.07 3.48 4.38
C SER A 18 1.85 3.10 5.84
N ASP A 19 0.64 3.32 6.37
CA ASP A 19 0.28 2.96 7.75
C ASP A 19 0.30 1.43 7.98
N ASN A 20 1.11 0.98 8.93
CA ASN A 20 1.21 -0.43 9.32
C ASN A 20 0.12 -0.83 10.34
N GLU A 21 -0.29 0.10 11.21
CA GLU A 21 -1.35 -0.15 12.20
C GLU A 21 -2.68 -0.38 11.49
N ALA A 22 -3.01 0.46 10.50
CA ALA A 22 -4.20 0.27 9.67
C ALA A 22 -4.20 -1.08 8.92
N ARG A 23 -3.02 -1.61 8.58
CA ARG A 23 -2.85 -2.88 7.85
C ARG A 23 -2.81 -4.12 8.77
N ALA A 24 -2.43 -3.94 10.04
CA ALA A 24 -2.20 -5.02 10.98
C ALA A 24 -3.41 -5.94 11.24
N PRO A 25 -4.67 -5.47 11.29
CA PRO A 25 -5.82 -6.36 11.47
C PRO A 25 -5.95 -7.44 10.39
N MET A 26 -5.48 -7.17 9.17
CA MET A 26 -5.56 -8.10 8.05
C MET A 26 -4.26 -8.92 7.86
N PHE A 27 -3.10 -8.30 8.04
CA PHE A 27 -1.81 -8.91 7.67
C PHE A 27 -0.88 -9.19 8.85
N GLY A 28 -1.25 -8.74 10.05
CA GLY A 28 -0.37 -8.68 11.22
C GLY A 28 0.67 -7.56 11.11
N TYR A 29 1.24 -7.17 12.26
CA TYR A 29 2.27 -6.12 12.33
C TYR A 29 3.58 -6.49 11.61
N ASN A 30 3.89 -7.78 11.55
CA ASN A 30 5.12 -8.32 10.92
C ASN A 30 4.80 -8.97 9.57
N SER A 31 4.08 -8.25 8.70
CA SER A 31 3.72 -8.73 7.37
C SER A 31 4.87 -8.53 6.36
N PRO A 32 4.79 -9.16 5.17
CA PRO A 32 5.73 -8.86 4.09
C PRO A 32 5.78 -7.38 3.67
N LEU A 33 4.76 -6.60 3.99
CA LEU A 33 4.65 -5.17 3.64
C LEU A 33 5.32 -4.24 4.66
N TYR A 34 5.77 -4.76 5.82
CA TYR A 34 6.31 -3.94 6.91
C TYR A 34 7.83 -3.81 6.84
N PHE A 35 8.33 -2.57 6.85
CA PHE A 35 9.76 -2.26 6.86
C PHE A 35 10.05 -1.36 8.07
N PRO A 36 10.77 -1.83 9.10
CA PRO A 36 10.98 -1.08 10.33
C PRO A 36 11.60 0.31 10.11
N ASP A 37 12.52 0.40 9.14
CA ASP A 37 13.31 1.59 8.88
C ASP A 37 12.82 2.41 7.67
N TYR A 38 11.76 2.02 7.00
CA TYR A 38 11.32 2.68 5.76
C TYR A 38 9.82 2.90 5.74
N GLN A 39 9.39 4.10 5.38
CA GLN A 39 7.98 4.35 5.10
C GLN A 39 7.67 3.83 3.70
N VAL A 40 6.99 2.68 3.64
CA VAL A 40 6.65 2.02 2.37
C VAL A 40 5.15 1.95 2.19
N ALA A 41 4.67 2.63 1.14
CA ALA A 41 3.30 2.53 0.69
C ALA A 41 3.13 1.22 -0.09
N ALA A 42 2.14 0.39 0.23
CA ALA A 42 1.93 -0.85 -0.52
C ALA A 42 0.47 -1.29 -0.57
N LYS A 43 0.11 -1.90 -1.69
CA LYS A 43 -1.20 -2.50 -1.93
C LYS A 43 -1.07 -3.90 -2.51
N THR A 44 -1.87 -4.81 -1.96
CA THR A 44 -2.06 -6.16 -2.48
C THR A 44 -3.31 -6.24 -3.36
N GLY A 45 -3.29 -7.11 -4.35
CA GLY A 45 -4.42 -7.47 -5.20
C GLY A 45 -4.46 -8.97 -5.48
N THR A 46 -5.63 -9.59 -5.38
CA THR A 46 -5.87 -10.98 -5.76
C THR A 46 -7.08 -11.00 -6.68
N THR A 47 -6.97 -11.58 -7.88
CA THR A 47 -8.13 -11.67 -8.79
C THR A 47 -9.09 -12.76 -8.34
N ASN A 48 -10.33 -12.67 -8.83
CA ASN A 48 -11.31 -13.75 -8.65
C ASN A 48 -10.73 -15.08 -9.15
N ASN A 49 -11.10 -16.17 -8.48
CA ASN A 49 -10.60 -17.52 -8.77
C ASN A 49 -9.07 -17.67 -8.62
N TYR A 50 -8.39 -16.76 -7.91
CA TYR A 50 -6.97 -16.87 -7.54
C TYR A 50 -6.03 -17.08 -8.73
N LYS A 51 -6.30 -16.42 -9.86
CA LYS A 51 -5.47 -16.52 -11.06
C LYS A 51 -4.24 -15.62 -11.02
N ASP A 52 -4.37 -14.49 -10.35
CA ASP A 52 -3.33 -13.48 -10.23
C ASP A 52 -3.14 -13.06 -8.78
N ALA A 53 -1.87 -12.93 -8.41
CA ALA A 53 -1.43 -12.31 -7.17
C ALA A 53 -0.54 -11.11 -7.51
N TRP A 54 -0.95 -9.93 -7.07
CA TRP A 54 -0.23 -8.68 -7.23
C TRP A 54 0.20 -8.11 -5.88
N THR A 55 1.44 -7.66 -5.78
CA THR A 55 1.89 -6.73 -4.74
C THR A 55 2.58 -5.56 -5.42
N ILE A 56 2.08 -4.36 -5.19
CA ILE A 56 2.65 -3.12 -5.70
C ILE A 56 2.94 -2.22 -4.52
N GLY A 57 4.11 -1.58 -4.51
CA GLY A 57 4.44 -0.61 -3.48
C GLY A 57 5.61 0.27 -3.88
N TYR A 58 5.83 1.30 -3.08
CA TYR A 58 6.74 2.37 -3.42
C TYR A 58 7.19 3.17 -2.19
N THR A 59 8.27 3.91 -2.39
CA THR A 59 8.77 5.01 -1.56
C THR A 59 8.88 6.27 -2.43
N PRO A 60 9.28 7.44 -1.91
CA PRO A 60 9.50 8.61 -2.76
C PRO A 60 10.47 8.38 -3.94
N ASN A 61 11.40 7.43 -3.80
CA ASN A 61 12.51 7.24 -4.74
C ASN A 61 12.40 5.99 -5.62
N ILE A 62 11.50 5.06 -5.33
CA ILE A 62 11.31 3.85 -6.16
C ILE A 62 9.87 3.34 -6.07
N ALA A 63 9.34 2.87 -7.21
CA ALA A 63 8.12 2.08 -7.29
C ALA A 63 8.41 0.71 -7.90
N ALA A 64 7.84 -0.35 -7.33
CA ALA A 64 7.99 -1.72 -7.80
C ALA A 64 6.69 -2.51 -7.67
N GLY A 65 6.44 -3.39 -8.64
CA GLY A 65 5.30 -4.29 -8.66
C GLY A 65 5.74 -5.71 -8.97
N VAL A 66 5.18 -6.68 -8.25
CA VAL A 66 5.34 -8.11 -8.52
C VAL A 66 3.99 -8.70 -8.84
N TRP A 67 3.95 -9.46 -9.93
CA TRP A 67 2.85 -10.32 -10.32
C TRP A 67 3.29 -11.77 -10.29
N VAL A 68 2.39 -12.64 -9.84
CA VAL A 68 2.51 -14.08 -9.97
C VAL A 68 1.19 -14.62 -10.53
N GLY A 69 1.29 -15.44 -11.58
CA GLY A 69 0.17 -16.09 -12.24
C GLY A 69 0.65 -17.17 -13.20
N ASN A 70 -0.27 -18.04 -13.62
CA ASN A 70 0.04 -19.03 -14.65
C ASN A 70 -0.11 -18.43 -16.06
N ASN A 71 0.85 -18.67 -16.94
CA ASN A 71 0.83 -18.16 -18.32
C ASN A 71 -0.36 -18.66 -19.17
N ASN A 72 -1.07 -19.68 -18.71
CA ASN A 72 -2.25 -20.25 -19.36
C ASN A 72 -3.58 -19.86 -18.67
N ASN A 73 -3.57 -18.87 -17.76
CA ASN A 73 -4.75 -18.38 -17.05
C ASN A 73 -5.45 -19.43 -16.15
N ALA A 74 -4.76 -20.53 -15.82
CA ALA A 74 -5.23 -21.50 -14.84
C ALA A 74 -5.15 -20.93 -13.42
N GLU A 75 -6.04 -21.39 -12.53
CA GLU A 75 -6.02 -21.02 -11.11
C GLU A 75 -4.69 -21.40 -10.44
N MET A 76 -4.24 -20.57 -9.50
CA MET A 76 -3.09 -20.89 -8.65
C MET A 76 -3.55 -21.66 -7.40
N SER A 77 -2.70 -21.76 -6.38
CA SER A 77 -2.93 -22.51 -5.14
C SER A 77 -4.01 -21.93 -4.20
N GLN A 78 -4.97 -21.15 -4.71
CA GLN A 78 -6.06 -20.51 -3.97
C GLN A 78 -5.62 -19.77 -2.69
N LYS A 79 -4.52 -19.04 -2.78
CA LYS A 79 -3.95 -18.28 -1.66
C LYS A 79 -3.97 -16.77 -1.93
N PRO A 80 -4.10 -15.94 -0.90
CA PRO A 80 -4.10 -14.49 -1.07
C PRO A 80 -2.71 -13.99 -1.50
N SER A 81 -2.69 -12.90 -2.27
CA SER A 81 -1.46 -12.33 -2.84
C SER A 81 -0.36 -12.04 -1.81
N ILE A 82 -0.73 -11.66 -0.58
CA ILE A 82 0.22 -11.41 0.51
C ILE A 82 1.12 -12.61 0.82
N THR A 83 0.68 -13.83 0.50
CA THR A 83 1.46 -15.07 0.69
C THR A 83 2.21 -15.53 -0.57
N ILE A 84 1.87 -14.99 -1.74
CA ILE A 84 2.44 -15.39 -3.04
C ILE A 84 3.39 -14.31 -3.58
N ALA A 85 2.84 -13.16 -3.98
CA ALA A 85 3.62 -12.05 -4.53
C ALA A 85 4.31 -11.22 -3.43
N GLY A 86 3.71 -11.14 -2.25
CA GLY A 86 4.21 -10.35 -1.12
C GLY A 86 5.66 -10.66 -0.72
N PRO A 87 6.05 -11.93 -0.49
CA PRO A 87 7.42 -12.28 -0.11
C PRO A 87 8.45 -11.99 -1.21
N ILE A 88 8.09 -12.20 -2.48
CA ILE A 88 8.97 -11.90 -3.63
C ILE A 88 9.21 -10.40 -3.71
N TRP A 89 8.13 -9.61 -3.64
CA TRP A 89 8.20 -8.16 -3.65
C TRP A 89 9.01 -7.62 -2.47
N ARG A 90 8.83 -8.19 -1.26
CA ARG A 90 9.63 -7.83 -0.09
C ARG A 90 11.11 -8.05 -0.31
N ALA A 91 11.49 -9.24 -0.79
CA ALA A 91 12.89 -9.57 -1.02
C ALA A 91 13.55 -8.58 -1.98
N PHE A 92 12.86 -8.24 -3.08
CA PHE A 92 13.32 -7.20 -3.99
C PHE A 92 13.47 -5.83 -3.31
N MET A 93 12.47 -5.40 -2.55
CA MET A 93 12.48 -4.09 -1.89
C MET A 93 13.56 -3.98 -0.82
N ILE A 94 13.87 -5.04 -0.06
CA ILE A 94 14.96 -5.03 0.92
C ILE A 94 16.28 -4.65 0.24
N GLU A 95 16.58 -5.28 -0.90
CA GLU A 95 17.80 -5.00 -1.66
C GLU A 95 17.75 -3.60 -2.28
N ALA A 96 16.62 -3.26 -2.92
CA ALA A 96 16.48 -1.99 -3.62
C ALA A 96 16.59 -0.79 -2.67
N LEU A 97 15.98 -0.85 -1.49
CA LEU A 97 15.98 0.24 -0.51
C LEU A 97 17.38 0.56 0.02
N SER A 98 18.34 -0.36 -0.07
CA SER A 98 19.74 -0.10 0.29
C SER A 98 20.48 0.79 -0.73
N ILE A 99 19.92 0.93 -1.94
CA ILE A 99 20.55 1.64 -3.07
C ILE A 99 20.02 3.07 -3.20
N PHE A 100 18.77 3.33 -2.81
CA PHE A 100 18.12 4.64 -2.94
C PHE A 100 18.22 5.46 -1.64
N PRO A 101 18.19 6.81 -1.72
CA PRO A 101 18.13 7.64 -0.53
C PRO A 101 16.90 7.31 0.33
N LYS A 102 17.11 7.21 1.65
CA LYS A 102 16.02 7.03 2.62
C LYS A 102 15.26 8.35 2.78
N GLU A 103 14.06 8.39 2.21
CA GLU A 103 13.13 9.53 2.29
C GLU A 103 11.76 9.06 2.75
N ASN A 104 11.04 9.97 3.41
CA ASN A 104 9.67 9.75 3.87
C ASN A 104 8.70 10.55 3.00
N PHE A 105 7.44 10.13 2.98
CA PHE A 105 6.40 10.89 2.30
C PHE A 105 6.15 12.22 3.03
N THR A 106 5.80 13.26 2.28
CA THR A 106 5.24 14.47 2.89
C THR A 106 3.86 14.13 3.47
N PRO A 107 3.61 14.41 4.76
CA PRO A 107 2.31 14.15 5.37
C PRO A 107 1.21 15.01 4.73
N PRO A 108 -0.06 14.58 4.81
CA PRO A 108 -1.20 15.40 4.42
C PRO A 108 -1.27 16.66 5.28
N LEU A 109 -1.85 17.74 4.74
CA LEU A 109 -2.16 18.92 5.55
C LEU A 109 -3.18 18.56 6.64
N GLU A 110 -3.04 19.17 7.82
CA GLU A 110 -4.05 19.08 8.87
C GLU A 110 -5.40 19.54 8.31
N LYS A 111 -6.44 18.76 8.54
CA LYS A 111 -7.80 19.23 8.30
C LYS A 111 -8.07 20.37 9.27
N GLU A 112 -8.51 21.52 8.78
CA GLU A 112 -9.16 22.48 9.65
C GLU A 112 -10.36 21.78 10.32
N PRO A 113 -10.62 22.04 11.61
CA PRO A 113 -11.76 21.44 12.29
C PRO A 113 -13.01 21.69 11.44
N GLU A 114 -13.66 20.61 11.00
CA GLU A 114 -14.97 20.72 10.36
C GLU A 114 -15.89 21.38 11.38
N GLU A 115 -16.46 22.55 11.05
CA GLU A 115 -17.49 23.16 11.90
C GLU A 115 -18.58 22.11 12.09
N GLU A 116 -18.83 21.69 13.33
CA GLU A 116 -19.91 20.75 13.65
C GLU A 116 -21.20 21.30 13.05
N ASN A 117 -21.82 20.53 12.13
CA ASN A 117 -23.10 20.92 11.58
C ASN A 117 -24.18 20.66 12.65
N PRO A 118 -24.80 21.70 13.24
CA PRO A 118 -25.76 21.54 14.32
C PRO A 118 -27.04 20.79 13.89
N GLU A 119 -27.27 20.57 12.58
CA GLU A 119 -28.42 19.79 12.09
C GLU A 119 -28.28 18.27 12.26
N THR A 120 -27.11 17.76 12.67
CA THR A 120 -26.88 16.31 12.82
C THR A 120 -27.22 15.75 14.22
N GLU A 121 -27.55 16.62 15.19
CA GLU A 121 -27.94 16.20 16.55
C GLU A 121 -29.45 15.93 16.74
N GLU A 122 -30.33 16.23 15.77
CA GLU A 122 -31.78 16.08 15.93
C GLU A 122 -32.33 14.64 15.74
N PHE A 123 -31.48 13.63 15.58
CA PHE A 123 -31.91 12.24 15.34
C PHE A 123 -31.35 11.19 16.31
N GLU A 124 -31.05 11.56 17.56
CA GLU A 124 -30.89 10.59 18.67
C GLU A 124 -32.12 10.54 19.59
#